data_AF-A0A963Y7F9-F1
#
_entry.id   AF-A0A963Y7F9-F1
#
_cell.length_a   1.000
_cell.length_b   1.000
_cell.length_c   1.000
_cell.angle_alpha   90.00
_cell.angle_beta   90.00
_cell.angle_gamma   90.00
#
_symmetry.space_group_name_H-M   'P 1'
#
loop_
_entity.id
_entity.type
_entity.pdbx_description
1 polymer ?
#
loop_
_entity_poly.entity_id
_entity_poly.type
_entity_poly.pdbx_seq_one_letter_code
_entity_poly.pdbx_strand_id
1 'polypeptide(L)'
;FPGAAVAERAGLAARLHLPDTNDIHVLAAAIAGGADAIVTFNAADFPRHTLAEEGIARLDPDRFLFELWQKAPDQVATAVERVRARAEALSGEPQPLRALLKRAKLPRLGKALAAAG
;
A
#
# COMPACT_ATOMS: atom_id res chain seq x y z
N PHE A 1 5.88 4.58 13.00
CA PHE A 1 7.02 4.59 12.07
C PHE A 1 7.62 6.00 11.99
N PRO A 2 8.30 6.48 13.04
CA PRO A 2 8.90 7.82 13.02
C PRO A 2 10.06 7.97 12.01
N GLY A 3 10.75 6.86 11.68
CA GLY A 3 11.84 6.87 10.70
C GLY A 3 11.44 6.88 9.22
N ALA A 4 10.13 6.85 8.92
CA ALA A 4 9.62 6.96 7.55
C ALA A 4 9.09 8.36 7.24
N ALA A 5 9.16 9.29 8.20
CA ALA A 5 8.73 10.66 8.01
C ALA A 5 9.80 11.43 7.23
N VAL A 6 9.43 11.91 6.04
CA VAL A 6 10.28 12.78 5.22
C VAL A 6 9.73 14.19 5.32
N ALA A 7 10.56 15.13 5.78
CA ALA A 7 10.21 16.54 5.72
C ALA A 7 10.13 16.97 4.27
N GLU A 8 9.08 17.71 3.92
CA GLU A 8 8.95 18.27 2.59
C GLU A 8 10.13 19.19 2.28
N ARG A 9 10.74 19.02 1.10
CA ARG A 9 11.76 19.97 0.62
C ARG A 9 11.06 21.25 0.18
N ALA A 10 11.37 22.36 0.85
CA ALA A 10 10.79 23.67 0.53
C ALA A 10 10.88 23.98 -0.98
N GLY A 11 9.74 24.29 -1.60
CA GLY A 11 9.63 24.63 -3.02
C GLY A 11 9.42 23.45 -3.98
N LEU A 12 9.52 22.20 -3.51
CA LEU A 12 9.26 21.03 -4.35
C LEU A 12 7.78 20.91 -4.72
N ALA A 13 6.86 21.09 -3.77
CA ALA A 13 5.42 21.03 -4.05
C ALA A 13 4.95 22.08 -5.07
N ALA A 14 5.63 23.23 -5.15
CA ALA A 14 5.20 24.34 -6.01
C ALA A 14 5.27 24.02 -7.52
N ARG A 15 6.09 23.03 -7.93
CA ARG A 15 6.19 22.58 -9.33
C ARG A 15 5.39 21.31 -9.62
N LEU A 16 4.83 20.67 -8.59
CA LEU A 16 4.11 19.41 -8.73
C LEU A 16 2.63 19.68 -8.98
N HIS A 17 2.01 18.81 -9.74
CA HIS A 17 0.60 18.86 -10.04
C HIS A 17 -0.01 17.48 -9.83
N LEU A 18 -1.13 17.42 -9.12
CA LEU A 18 -1.99 16.24 -9.01
C LEU A 18 -3.45 16.69 -9.15
N PRO A 19 -4.38 15.79 -9.51
CA PRO A 19 -5.80 16.11 -9.56
C PRO A 19 -6.35 16.63 -8.23
N ASP A 20 -5.90 16.09 -7.10
CA ASP A 20 -6.15 16.66 -5.77
C ASP A 20 -4.90 17.40 -5.27
N THR A 21 -5.02 18.72 -5.11
CA THR A 21 -3.97 19.58 -4.57
C THR A 21 -3.57 19.17 -3.15
N ASN A 22 -4.51 18.62 -2.37
CA ASN A 22 -4.20 18.14 -1.02
C ASN A 22 -3.26 16.94 -1.03
N ASP A 23 -3.14 16.18 -2.13
CA ASP A 23 -2.26 15.02 -2.22
C ASP A 23 -0.84 15.36 -2.71
N ILE A 24 -0.57 16.62 -3.09
CA ILE A 24 0.75 17.06 -3.58
C ILE A 24 1.84 16.81 -2.54
N HIS A 25 1.55 16.98 -1.25
CA HIS A 25 2.53 16.71 -0.18
C HIS A 25 2.95 15.23 -0.13
N VAL A 26 2.06 14.31 -0.48
CA VAL A 26 2.37 12.87 -0.55
C VAL A 26 3.37 12.61 -1.67
N LEU A 27 3.15 13.21 -2.85
CA LEU A 27 4.09 13.11 -3.97
C LEU A 27 5.42 13.78 -3.65
N ALA A 28 5.41 14.97 -3.07
CA ALA A 28 6.61 15.68 -2.65
C ALA A 28 7.44 14.86 -1.65
N ALA A 29 6.80 14.22 -0.67
CA ALA A 29 7.45 13.34 0.29
C ALA A 29 8.03 12.09 -0.38
N ALA A 30 7.31 11.48 -1.33
CA ALA A 30 7.80 10.33 -2.09
C ALA A 30 9.07 10.67 -2.89
N ILE A 31 9.08 11.81 -3.58
CA ILE A 31 10.24 12.30 -4.34
C ILE A 31 11.39 12.63 -3.39
N ALA A 32 11.13 13.38 -2.31
CA ALA A 32 12.15 13.79 -1.35
C ALA A 32 12.78 12.58 -0.64
N GLY A 33 11.99 11.52 -0.42
CA GLY A 33 12.41 10.26 0.18
C GLY A 33 13.05 9.28 -0.79
N GLY A 34 13.08 9.58 -2.10
CA GLY A 34 13.60 8.68 -3.13
C GLY A 34 12.80 7.38 -3.25
N ALA A 35 11.48 7.44 -3.06
CA ALA A 35 10.62 6.27 -3.16
C ALA A 35 10.46 5.82 -4.62
N ASP A 36 10.56 4.52 -4.88
CA ASP A 36 10.32 3.95 -6.21
C ASP A 36 8.83 3.94 -6.59
N ALA A 37 7.93 3.93 -5.59
CA ALA A 37 6.50 3.78 -5.81
C ALA A 37 5.63 4.39 -4.72
N ILE A 38 4.44 4.83 -5.12
CA ILE A 38 3.30 5.12 -4.24
C ILE A 38 2.31 3.94 -4.31
N VAL A 39 2.06 3.31 -3.16
CA VAL A 39 1.07 2.23 -3.02
C VAL A 39 -0.24 2.85 -2.52
N THR A 40 -1.29 2.84 -3.35
CA THR A 40 -2.55 3.52 -3.03
C THR A 40 -3.78 2.86 -3.68
N PHE A 41 -4.90 2.86 -2.95
CA PHE A 41 -6.21 2.55 -3.54
C PHE A 41 -6.79 3.71 -4.34
N ASN A 42 -6.27 4.94 -4.13
CA ASN A 42 -6.77 6.14 -4.75
C ASN A 42 -6.08 6.37 -6.11
N ALA A 43 -6.55 5.66 -7.13
CA ALA A 43 -5.96 5.74 -8.46
C ALA A 43 -6.25 7.07 -9.18
N ALA A 44 -7.34 7.75 -8.82
CA ALA A 44 -7.78 8.99 -9.45
C ALA A 44 -6.84 10.15 -9.09
N ASP A 45 -6.50 10.25 -7.81
CA ASP A 45 -5.70 11.37 -7.30
C ASP A 45 -4.19 11.16 -7.52
N PHE A 46 -3.80 9.95 -7.92
CA PHE A 46 -2.43 9.59 -8.29
C PHE A 46 -2.35 9.00 -9.71
N PRO A 47 -2.53 9.80 -10.78
CA PRO A 47 -2.46 9.29 -12.14
C PRO A 47 -1.08 8.73 -12.49
N ARG A 48 -1.03 7.58 -13.18
CA ARG A 48 0.24 6.91 -13.52
C ARG A 48 1.18 7.76 -14.36
N HIS A 49 0.64 8.55 -15.29
CA HIS A 49 1.44 9.39 -16.18
C HIS A 49 2.14 10.50 -15.38
N THR A 50 1.38 11.19 -14.53
CA THR A 50 1.90 12.26 -13.66
C THR A 50 2.97 11.75 -12.70
N LEU A 51 2.80 10.56 -12.10
CA LEU A 51 3.83 9.99 -11.24
C LEU A 51 5.08 9.55 -12.01
N ALA A 52 4.90 9.02 -13.22
CA ALA A 52 6.01 8.54 -14.04
C ALA A 52 6.93 9.67 -14.50
N GLU A 53 6.41 10.89 -14.69
CA GLU A 53 7.22 12.10 -14.96
C GLU A 53 8.21 12.40 -13.84
N GLU A 54 7.88 12.02 -12.61
CA GLU A 54 8.74 12.16 -11.42
C GLU A 54 9.50 10.86 -11.09
N GLY A 55 9.47 9.86 -11.98
CA GLY A 55 10.15 8.57 -11.78
C GLY A 55 9.48 7.64 -10.77
N ILE A 56 8.23 7.91 -10.38
CA ILE A 56 7.50 7.16 -9.34
C ILE A 56 6.46 6.24 -9.99
N ALA A 57 6.44 4.98 -9.60
CA ALA A 57 5.39 4.05 -10.00
C ALA A 57 4.14 4.17 -9.10
N ARG A 58 2.93 4.01 -9.67
CA ARG A 58 1.74 3.71 -8.87
C ARG A 58 1.51 2.21 -8.76
N LEU A 59 1.43 1.71 -7.53
CA LEU A 59 1.05 0.33 -7.23
C LEU A 59 -0.29 0.25 -6.51
N ASP A 60 -1.07 -0.76 -6.89
CA ASP A 60 -2.27 -1.16 -6.15
C ASP A 60 -1.86 -2.00 -4.92
N PRO A 61 -2.47 -1.80 -3.74
CA PRO A 61 -2.09 -2.52 -2.52
C PRO A 61 -2.20 -4.04 -2.61
N ASP A 62 -3.25 -4.59 -3.25
CA ASP A 62 -3.42 -6.03 -3.41
C ASP A 62 -2.33 -6.62 -4.31
N ARG A 63 -2.05 -5.94 -5.42
CA ARG A 63 -0.93 -6.32 -6.29
C ARG A 63 0.41 -6.26 -5.56
N PHE A 64 0.69 -5.17 -4.84
CA PHE A 64 1.95 -4.99 -4.12
C PHE A 64 2.16 -6.10 -3.07
N LEU A 65 1.15 -6.37 -2.24
CA LEU A 65 1.26 -7.40 -1.21
C LEU A 65 1.33 -8.81 -1.79
N PHE A 66 0.65 -9.07 -2.91
CA PHE A 66 0.78 -10.34 -3.62
C PHE A 66 2.19 -10.54 -4.21
N GLU A 67 2.81 -9.50 -4.79
CA GLU A 67 4.20 -9.54 -5.25
C GLU A 67 5.18 -9.68 -4.09
N LEU A 68 4.92 -9.03 -2.95
CA LEU A 68 5.72 -9.19 -1.73
C LEU A 68 5.63 -10.61 -1.17
N TRP A 69 4.43 -11.20 -1.16
CA TRP A 69 4.23 -12.59 -0.72
C TRP A 69 4.99 -13.58 -1.61
N GLN A 70 5.01 -13.39 -2.93
CA GLN A 70 5.80 -14.26 -3.82
C GLN A 70 7.30 -14.22 -3.51
N LYS A 71 7.80 -13.08 -3.01
CA LYS A 71 9.22 -12.90 -2.64
C LYS A 71 9.52 -13.39 -1.23
N ALA A 72 8.57 -13.26 -0.31
CA ALA A 72 8.73 -13.55 1.11
C ALA A 72 7.45 -14.19 1.70
N PRO A 73 7.12 -15.44 1.30
CA PRO A 73 5.82 -16.03 1.59
C PRO A 73 5.56 -16.16 3.09
N ASP A 74 6.52 -16.66 3.85
CA ASP A 74 6.40 -16.89 5.30
C ASP A 74 6.26 -15.58 6.07
N GLN A 75 7.00 -14.54 5.67
CA GLN A 75 6.96 -13.23 6.33
C GLN A 75 5.59 -12.58 6.14
N VAL A 76 5.06 -12.61 4.91
CA VAL A 76 3.74 -12.04 4.62
C VAL A 76 2.63 -12.88 5.25
N ALA A 77 2.70 -14.21 5.18
CA ALA A 77 1.73 -15.09 5.84
C ALA A 77 1.69 -14.85 7.35
N THR A 78 2.85 -14.73 8.00
CA THR A 78 2.95 -14.42 9.43
C THR A 78 2.34 -13.06 9.76
N ALA A 79 2.62 -12.02 8.96
CA ALA A 79 2.06 -10.68 9.19
C ALA A 79 0.53 -10.69 9.05
N VAL A 80 0.02 -11.38 8.04
CA VAL A 80 -1.42 -11.54 7.80
C VAL A 80 -2.09 -12.31 8.93
N GLU A 81 -1.47 -13.36 9.44
CA GLU A 81 -2.00 -14.15 10.55
C GLU A 81 -2.10 -13.32 11.84
N ARG A 82 -1.11 -12.47 12.13
CA ARG A 82 -1.21 -11.52 13.26
C ARG A 82 -2.39 -10.57 13.11
N VAL A 83 -2.67 -10.09 11.90
CA VAL A 83 -3.83 -9.23 11.62
C VAL A 83 -5.13 -10.02 11.81
N ARG A 84 -5.21 -11.26 11.32
CA ARG A 84 -6.37 -12.15 11.50
C ARG A 84 -6.65 -12.40 12.98
N ALA A 85 -5.64 -12.83 13.74
CA ALA A 85 -5.77 -13.10 15.17
C ALA A 85 -6.22 -11.86 15.96
N ARG A 86 -5.69 -10.67 15.62
CA ARG A 86 -6.14 -9.41 16.23
C ARG A 86 -7.60 -9.09 15.88
N ALA A 87 -8.02 -9.32 14.64
CA ALA A 87 -9.40 -9.10 14.23
C ALA A 87 -10.36 -10.05 14.97
N GLU A 88 -10.00 -11.33 15.12
CA GLU A 88 -10.77 -12.31 15.90
C GLU A 88 -10.90 -11.90 17.36
N ALA A 89 -9.81 -11.45 17.98
CA ALA A 89 -9.82 -10.98 19.36
C ALA A 89 -10.72 -9.75 19.57
N LEU A 90 -10.76 -8.83 18.59
CA LEU A 90 -11.59 -7.63 18.66
C LEU A 90 -13.07 -7.90 18.38
N SER A 91 -13.38 -8.82 17.46
CA SER A 91 -14.76 -9.12 17.08
C SER A 91 -15.40 -10.22 17.93
N GLY A 92 -14.60 -11.05 18.59
CA GLY A 92 -15.09 -12.25 19.29
C GLY A 92 -15.58 -13.36 18.36
N GLU A 93 -15.28 -13.27 17.07
CA GLU A 93 -15.77 -14.19 16.04
C GLU A 93 -14.62 -14.67 15.15
N PRO A 94 -14.66 -15.92 14.63
CA PRO A 94 -13.71 -16.37 13.64
C PRO A 94 -13.68 -15.45 12.41
N GLN A 95 -12.49 -15.18 11.89
CA GLN A 95 -12.26 -14.35 10.72
C GLN A 95 -11.64 -15.20 9.61
N PRO A 96 -12.46 -15.84 8.75
CA PRO A 96 -11.95 -16.63 7.63
C PRO A 96 -11.04 -15.78 6.73
N LEU A 97 -9.81 -16.26 6.50
CA LEU A 97 -8.74 -15.46 5.93
C LEU A 97 -9.10 -14.80 4.59
N ARG A 98 -9.68 -15.58 3.67
CA ARG A 98 -10.08 -15.09 2.34
C ARG A 98 -11.17 -14.02 2.42
N ALA A 99 -12.13 -14.16 3.33
CA ALA A 99 -13.21 -13.19 3.52
C ALA A 99 -12.70 -11.91 4.19
N LEU A 100 -11.80 -12.04 5.17
CA LEU A 100 -11.10 -10.92 5.80
C LEU A 100 -10.33 -10.09 4.77
N LEU A 101 -9.46 -10.73 3.98
CA LEU A 101 -8.64 -10.04 2.98
C LEU A 101 -9.49 -9.46 1.84
N LYS A 102 -10.56 -10.14 1.41
CA LYS A 102 -11.49 -9.57 0.42
C LYS A 102 -12.14 -8.28 0.92
N ARG A 103 -12.58 -8.20 2.19
CA ARG A 103 -13.13 -6.97 2.78
C ARG A 103 -12.09 -5.85 2.89
N ALA A 104 -10.83 -6.21 3.10
CA ALA A 104 -9.70 -5.29 3.06
C ALA A 104 -9.26 -4.89 1.63
N LYS A 105 -10.03 -5.29 0.59
CA LYS A 105 -9.71 -5.09 -0.84
C LYS A 105 -8.40 -5.76 -1.28
N LEU A 106 -8.07 -6.91 -0.68
CA LEU A 106 -6.90 -7.75 -0.98
C LEU A 106 -7.29 -9.15 -1.55
N PRO A 107 -8.14 -9.24 -2.59
CA PRO A 107 -8.67 -10.52 -3.05
C PRO A 107 -7.62 -11.46 -3.66
N ARG A 108 -6.56 -10.94 -4.32
CA ARG A 108 -5.51 -11.78 -4.94
C ARG A 108 -4.63 -12.38 -3.87
N LEU A 109 -4.15 -11.58 -2.91
CA LEU A 109 -3.40 -12.08 -1.77
C LEU A 109 -4.23 -13.11 -0.97
N GLY A 110 -5.50 -12.81 -0.73
CA GLY A 110 -6.38 -13.72 0.00
C GLY A 110 -6.63 -15.06 -0.69
N LYS A 111 -6.69 -15.07 -2.04
CA LYS A 111 -6.74 -16.33 -2.81
C LYS A 111 -5.43 -17.10 -2.70
N ALA A 112 -4.29 -16.41 -2.78
CA ALA A 112 -2.98 -17.03 -2.75
C ALA A 112 -2.68 -17.72 -1.41
N LEU A 113 -2.91 -17.02 -0.30
CA LEU A 113 -2.69 -17.57 1.04
C LEU A 113 -3.64 -18.72 1.38
N ALA A 114 -4.88 -18.67 0.90
CA ALA A 114 -5.85 -19.76 1.11
C ALA A 114 -5.54 -21.02 0.29
N ALA A 115 -4.68 -20.94 -0.72
CA ALA A 115 -4.24 -22.08 -1.53
C ALA A 115 -2.87 -22.63 -1.09
N ALA A 116 -2.15 -21.91 -0.23
CA ALA A 116 -0.83 -22.25 0.26
C ALA A 116 -0.84 -22.97 1.64
N GLY A 117 -2.01 -23.10 2.25
CA GLY A 117 -2.25 -23.90 3.46
C GLY A 117 -3.17 -25.07 3.14
#